data_AF-A0A7K2KSV6-F1
#
_entry.id   AF-A0A7K2KSV6-F1
#
_cell.length_a   1.000
_cell.length_b   1.000
_cell.length_c   1.000
_cell.angle_alpha   90.00
_cell.angle_beta   90.00
_cell.angle_gamma   90.00
#
_symmetry.space_group_name_H-M   'P 1'
#
loop_
_entity.id
_entity.type
_entity.pdbx_description
1 polymer ?
#
loop_
_entity_poly.entity_id
_entity_poly.type
_entity_poly.pdbx_seq_one_letter_code
_entity_poly.pdbx_strand_id
1 'polypeptide(L)' 'MRTDLFTDPVDGLDEALSAVDSFDRALVPGLLRPQPDQAAGLAALAAAVGGTPLAAAVAEAADK' A
#
# COMPACT_ATOMS: atom_id res chain seq x y z
N MET A 1 -23.26 -3.51 -26.41
CA MET A 1 -22.70 -2.75 -25.27
C MET A 1 -22.21 -3.77 -24.26
N ARG A 2 -20.98 -3.64 -23.71
CA ARG A 2 -20.43 -4.57 -22.72
C ARG A 2 -20.86 -4.16 -21.30
N THR A 3 -22.11 -4.47 -20.96
CA THR A 3 -22.72 -4.12 -19.67
C THR A 3 -22.05 -4.84 -18.50
N ASP A 4 -21.49 -6.03 -18.76
CA ASP A 4 -20.66 -6.84 -17.86
C ASP A 4 -19.53 -6.03 -17.22
N LEU A 5 -18.84 -5.19 -18.00
CA LEU A 5 -17.74 -4.35 -17.50
C LEU A 5 -18.19 -3.31 -16.45
N PHE A 6 -19.49 -3.02 -16.34
CA PHE A 6 -20.03 -2.05 -15.39
C PHE A 6 -20.69 -2.69 -14.17
N THR A 7 -21.07 -3.96 -14.25
CA THR A 7 -21.85 -4.64 -13.21
C THR A 7 -21.05 -5.70 -12.48
N ASP A 8 -20.07 -6.31 -13.15
CA ASP A 8 -19.34 -7.42 -12.59
C ASP A 8 -18.27 -6.90 -11.63
N PRO A 9 -18.12 -7.54 -10.45
CA PRO A 9 -17.07 -7.18 -9.53
C PRO A 9 -15.70 -7.44 -10.17
N VAL A 10 -14.75 -6.56 -9.89
CA VAL A 10 -13.36 -6.76 -10.30
C VAL A 10 -12.63 -7.46 -9.16
N ASP A 11 -12.20 -8.69 -9.41
CA ASP A 11 -11.43 -9.47 -8.44
C ASP A 11 -10.20 -8.68 -7.97
N GLY A 12 -10.04 -8.54 -6.66
CA GLY A 12 -8.90 -7.86 -6.05
C GLY A 12 -9.00 -6.33 -5.96
N LEU A 13 -10.11 -5.72 -6.41
CA LEU A 13 -10.25 -4.26 -6.39
C LEU A 13 -10.27 -3.68 -4.97
N ASP A 14 -11.00 -4.32 -4.06
CA ASP A 14 -11.09 -3.84 -2.67
C ASP A 14 -9.74 -3.93 -1.96
N GLU A 15 -9.01 -5.02 -2.18
CA GLU A 15 -7.65 -5.20 -1.68
C GLU A 15 -6.70 -4.15 -2.24
N ALA A 16 -6.80 -3.85 -3.54
CA ALA A 16 -6.00 -2.81 -4.18
C ALA A 16 -6.31 -1.41 -3.62
N LEU A 17 -7.59 -1.07 -3.44
CA LEU A 17 -8.01 0.19 -2.84
C LEU A 17 -7.58 0.30 -1.37
N SER A 18 -7.67 -0.79 -0.61
CA SER A 18 -7.20 -0.85 0.78
C SER A 18 -5.69 -0.63 0.89
N ALA A 19 -4.90 -1.18 -0.04
CA ALA A 19 -3.46 -0.95 -0.11
C ALA A 19 -3.14 0.53 -0.39
N VAL A 20 -3.89 1.18 -1.29
CA VAL A 20 -3.72 2.61 -1.61
C VAL A 20 -4.10 3.52 -0.43
N ASP A 21 -5.23 3.26 0.24
CA ASP A 21 -5.62 4.01 1.46
C ASP A 21 -4.59 3.84 2.57
N SER A 22 -4.05 2.63 2.74
CA SER A 22 -2.99 2.36 3.72
C SER A 22 -1.69 3.09 3.39
N PHE A 23 -1.31 3.15 2.10
CA PHE A 23 -0.17 3.95 1.63
C PHE A 23 -0.37 5.43 1.94
N ASP A 24 -1.51 6.00 1.58
CA ASP A 24 -1.81 7.42 1.84
C ASP A 24 -1.73 7.74 3.34
N ARG A 25 -2.43 6.96 4.18
CA ARG A 25 -2.41 7.13 5.64
C ARG A 25 -1.01 7.05 6.24
N ALA A 26 -0.17 6.14 5.75
CA ALA A 26 1.20 6.00 6.22
C ALA A 26 2.06 7.23 5.86
N LEU A 27 1.78 7.87 4.72
CA LEU A 27 2.55 9.00 4.19
C LEU A 27 2.01 10.39 4.55
N VAL A 28 0.73 10.53 4.89
CA VAL A 28 0.08 11.78 5.30
C VAL A 28 0.87 12.55 6.39
N PRO A 29 1.45 11.89 7.42
CA PRO A 29 2.24 12.58 8.43
C PRO A 29 3.62 13.03 7.94
N GLY A 30 4.03 12.62 6.73
CA GLY A 30 5.29 12.95 6.08
C GLY A 30 6.41 11.92 6.32
N LEU A 31 7.37 11.87 5.39
CA LEU A 31 8.53 10.96 5.42
C LEU A 31 9.80 11.56 6.02
N LEU A 32 9.77 12.85 6.41
CA LEU A 32 10.95 13.54 6.93
C LEU A 32 11.40 12.98 8.30
N ARG A 33 10.45 12.49 9.12
CA ARG A 33 10.73 11.92 10.44
C ARG A 33 9.62 10.95 10.88
N PRO A 34 9.64 9.69 10.41
CA PRO A 34 8.66 8.68 10.80
C PRO A 34 8.52 8.58 12.33
N GLN A 35 7.29 8.54 12.81
CA GLN A 35 6.94 8.40 14.22
C GLN A 35 6.60 6.93 14.54
N PRO A 36 6.73 6.49 15.81
CA PRO A 36 6.48 5.10 16.21
C PRO A 36 5.07 4.58 15.89
N ASP A 37 4.07 5.47 15.87
CA ASP A 37 2.68 5.16 15.50
C ASP A 37 2.50 4.86 14.01
N GLN A 38 3.45 5.24 13.15
CA GLN A 38 3.46 4.93 11.72
C GLN A 38 4.08 3.57 11.38
N ALA A 39 4.78 2.92 12.32
CA ALA A 39 5.57 1.70 12.07
C ALA A 39 4.75 0.54 11.48
N ALA A 40 3.53 0.33 12.00
CA ALA A 40 2.64 -0.70 11.48
C ALA A 40 2.20 -0.44 10.02
N GLY A 41 1.96 0.83 9.67
CA GLY A 41 1.61 1.23 8.31
C GLY A 41 2.78 1.07 7.34
N LEU A 42 4.00 1.40 7.76
CA LEU A 42 5.21 1.22 6.95
C LEU A 42 5.53 -0.26 6.70
N ALA A 43 5.35 -1.12 7.70
CA ALA A 43 5.50 -2.57 7.53
C ALA A 43 4.44 -3.16 6.57
N ALA A 44 3.19 -2.71 6.66
CA ALA A 44 2.14 -3.12 5.73
C ALA A 44 2.44 -2.68 4.29
N LEU A 45 2.99 -1.48 4.11
CA LEU A 45 3.44 -0.99 2.81
C LEU A 45 4.56 -1.87 2.22
N ALA A 46 5.57 -2.23 3.03
CA ALA A 46 6.64 -3.12 2.59
C ALA A 46 6.11 -4.49 2.14
N ALA A 47 5.12 -5.04 2.85
CA ALA A 47 4.47 -6.28 2.46
C ALA A 47 3.71 -6.16 1.12
N ALA A 48 2.98 -5.06 0.91
CA ALA A 48 2.17 -4.84 -0.30
C ALA A 48 3.02 -4.79 -1.58
N VAL A 49 4.27 -4.31 -1.50
CA VAL A 49 5.18 -4.23 -2.66
C VAL A 49 6.11 -5.43 -2.80
N GLY A 50 5.98 -6.45 -1.95
CA GLY A 50 6.88 -7.60 -1.89
C GLY A 50 7.00 -8.41 -3.19
N GLY A 51 5.97 -8.36 -4.05
CA GLY A 51 5.96 -8.99 -5.37
C GLY A 51 6.55 -8.14 -6.50
N THR A 52 7.10 -6.97 -6.19
CA THR A 52 7.59 -5.99 -7.19
C THR A 52 9.11 -5.82 -7.12
N PRO A 53 9.74 -5.24 -8.15
CA PRO A 53 11.16 -4.86 -8.08
C PRO A 53 11.51 -3.87 -6.96
N LEU A 54 10.53 -3.22 -6.32
CA LEU A 54 10.74 -2.27 -5.22
C LEU A 54 10.88 -2.95 -3.84
N ALA A 55 10.58 -4.24 -3.73
CA ALA A 55 10.48 -4.95 -2.45
C ALA A 55 11.68 -4.72 -1.52
N ALA A 56 12.92 -4.88 -2.03
CA ALA A 56 14.13 -4.73 -1.24
C ALA A 56 14.34 -3.29 -0.73
N ALA A 57 14.10 -2.29 -1.59
CA ALA A 57 14.28 -0.89 -1.24
C ALA A 57 13.26 -0.41 -0.20
N VAL A 58 12.02 -0.88 -0.28
CA VAL A 58 10.97 -0.51 0.68
C VAL A 58 11.16 -1.23 2.02
N ALA A 59 11.58 -2.50 2.01
CA ALA A 59 11.92 -3.20 3.25
C ALA A 59 13.06 -2.50 4.01
N GLU A 60 14.14 -2.12 3.32
CA GLU A 60 15.24 -1.37 3.93
C GLU A 60 14.78 -0.01 4.49
N ALA A 61 13.88 0.68 3.79
CA ALA A 61 13.36 1.96 4.24
C ALA A 61 12.42 1.83 5.45
N ALA A 62 11.67 0.74 5.57
CA ALA A 62 10.78 0.48 6.69
C ALA A 62 11.52 0.09 7.98
N ASP A 63 12.73 -0.46 7.85
CA ASP A 63 13.60 -0.86 8.98
C ASP A 63 14.44 0.31 9.57
N LYS A 64 14.39 1.52 8.97
CA LYS A 64 15.14 2.71 9.39
C LYS A 64 14.33 3.66 10.27
#